data_AF-J0CTL1-F1
#
_entry.id   AF-J0CTL1-F1
#
_cell.length_a   1.000
_cell.length_b   1.000
_cell.length_c   1.000
_cell.angle_alpha   90.00
_cell.angle_beta   90.00
_cell.angle_gamma   90.00
#
_symmetry.space_group_name_H-M   'P 1'
#
loop_
_entity.id
_entity.type
_entity.pdbx_description
1 polymer ?
#
loop_
_entity_poly.entity_id
_entity_poly.type
_entity_poly.pdbx_seq_one_letter_code
_entity_poly.pdbx_strand_id
1 'polypeptide(L)'
;MDDQTDLLVCVVHFILLRHVEYGQELVLNLLQETSLRLLDSSSTTELPSPDRVVVGIRAVLVTLRAMEKDMTMPVWPSSWDLNAAIPASDYPSSAERLPNAFWEAPHRTALTEFRTRYTRLIETLAVSLGVRLARAHYFDAQFTLARIGESMEERDAFIIREHGSGHMAAYPKTLAPEIAILQACFDALPRCVSPGAPKLDQMLDIALGCGVSVEPALAAAAERLVLRLANDNVYATRTAQHATRFLFAQSQILRGPPEVFLLVELEPMLKLWKAVVEAWAKSALPRRAPSRSLS
;
A
#
# COMPACT_ATOMS: atom_id res chain seq x y z
N MET A 1 -13.34 -4.72 -15.77
CA MET A 1 -13.72 -4.64 -14.34
C MET A 1 -13.15 -3.39 -13.67
N ASP A 2 -12.05 -2.82 -14.19
CA ASP A 2 -11.46 -1.60 -13.63
C ASP A 2 -12.33 -0.35 -13.84
N ASP A 3 -12.97 -0.21 -15.02
CA ASP A 3 -13.77 0.99 -15.36
C ASP A 3 -14.92 1.29 -14.39
N GLN A 4 -15.63 0.27 -13.90
CA GLN A 4 -16.71 0.47 -12.92
C GLN A 4 -16.17 0.88 -11.56
N THR A 5 -15.04 0.32 -11.15
CA THR A 5 -14.36 0.68 -9.90
C THR A 5 -13.88 2.11 -9.97
N ASP A 6 -13.26 2.50 -11.09
CA ASP A 6 -12.74 3.85 -11.32
C ASP A 6 -13.85 4.91 -11.36
N LEU A 7 -15.00 4.59 -11.95
CA LEU A 7 -16.20 5.44 -11.87
C LEU A 7 -16.64 5.66 -10.42
N LEU A 8 -16.71 4.59 -9.62
CA LEU A 8 -17.07 4.69 -8.21
C LEU A 8 -16.05 5.51 -7.41
N VAL A 9 -14.75 5.37 -7.72
CA VAL A 9 -13.69 6.23 -7.14
C VAL A 9 -13.97 7.70 -7.45
N CYS A 10 -14.31 8.03 -8.69
CA CYS A 10 -14.60 9.40 -9.11
C CYS A 10 -15.85 9.97 -8.41
N VAL A 11 -16.92 9.18 -8.28
CA VAL A 11 -18.14 9.58 -7.57
C VAL A 11 -17.86 9.86 -6.10
N VAL A 12 -17.14 8.96 -5.41
CA VAL A 12 -16.79 9.15 -3.99
C VAL A 12 -15.84 10.33 -3.82
N HIS A 13 -14.87 10.51 -4.72
CA HIS A 13 -14.00 11.68 -4.76
C HIS A 13 -14.79 12.99 -4.89
N PHE A 14 -15.78 13.03 -5.80
CA PHE A 14 -16.63 14.20 -6.00
C PHE A 14 -17.42 14.54 -4.73
N ILE A 15 -18.00 13.54 -4.08
CA ILE A 15 -18.73 13.70 -2.82
C ILE A 15 -17.78 14.21 -1.72
N LEU A 16 -16.60 13.62 -1.58
CA LEU A 16 -15.58 14.03 -0.61
C LEU A 16 -15.15 15.49 -0.80
N LEU A 17 -14.96 15.93 -2.04
CA LEU A 17 -14.46 17.27 -2.32
C LEU A 17 -15.54 18.34 -2.12
N ARG A 18 -16.79 18.05 -2.49
CA ARG A 18 -17.91 19.01 -2.43
C ARG A 18 -18.67 19.01 -1.11
N HIS A 19 -18.78 17.86 -0.46
CA HIS A 19 -19.50 17.67 0.80
C HIS A 19 -18.59 16.97 1.81
N VAL A 20 -17.55 17.68 2.27
CA VAL A 20 -16.45 17.12 3.06
C VAL A 20 -16.93 16.29 4.26
N GLU A 21 -17.81 16.83 5.11
CA GLU A 21 -18.31 16.14 6.31
C GLU A 21 -19.06 14.84 5.97
N TYR A 22 -19.98 14.91 5.00
CA TYR A 22 -20.74 13.74 4.55
C TYR A 22 -19.84 12.71 3.86
N GLY A 23 -18.92 13.17 3.00
CA GLY A 23 -18.00 12.31 2.28
C GLY A 23 -17.03 11.58 3.20
N GLN A 24 -16.56 12.22 4.27
CA GLN A 24 -15.73 11.59 5.29
C GLN A 24 -16.46 10.40 5.93
N GLU A 25 -17.69 10.59 6.42
CA GLU A 25 -18.48 9.51 7.00
C GLU A 25 -18.84 8.44 5.96
N LEU A 26 -19.12 8.81 4.71
CA LEU A 26 -19.33 7.86 3.62
C LEU A 26 -18.11 6.96 3.41
N VAL A 27 -16.89 7.51 3.35
CA VAL A 27 -15.66 6.73 3.21
C VAL A 27 -15.46 5.80 4.40
N LEU A 28 -15.66 6.29 5.62
CA LEU A 28 -15.48 5.47 6.82
C LEU A 28 -16.48 4.31 6.86
N ASN A 29 -17.70 4.52 6.35
CA ASN A 29 -18.67 3.46 6.14
C ASN A 29 -18.25 2.47 5.03
N LEU A 30 -17.67 2.95 3.92
CA LEU A 30 -17.12 2.08 2.86
C LEU A 30 -15.96 1.21 3.38
N LEU A 31 -15.13 1.76 4.27
CA LEU A 31 -14.06 1.04 4.97
C LEU A 31 -14.58 0.16 6.13
N GLN A 32 -15.87 0.21 6.43
CA GLN A 32 -16.52 -0.57 7.48
C GLN A 32 -15.94 -0.31 8.87
N GLU A 33 -15.75 0.97 9.20
CA GLU A 33 -15.17 1.39 10.48
C GLU A 33 -15.81 0.70 11.69
N THR A 34 -17.14 0.58 11.73
CA THR A 34 -17.85 -0.09 12.84
C THR A 34 -17.47 -1.55 12.97
N SER A 35 -17.38 -2.29 11.84
CA SER A 35 -16.97 -3.69 11.84
C SER A 35 -15.50 -3.83 12.28
N LEU A 36 -14.61 -2.99 11.74
CA LEU A 36 -13.18 -3.01 12.05
C LEU A 36 -12.88 -2.64 13.51
N ARG A 37 -13.68 -1.78 14.14
CA ARG A 37 -13.56 -1.46 15.57
C ARG A 37 -13.87 -2.65 16.48
N LEU A 38 -14.76 -3.54 16.05
CA LEU A 38 -15.11 -4.76 16.81
C LEU A 38 -14.04 -5.85 16.65
N LEU A 39 -13.26 -5.82 15.56
CA LEU A 39 -12.23 -6.81 15.24
C LEU A 39 -10.94 -6.72 16.04
N ASP A 40 -10.69 -5.65 16.78
CA ASP A 40 -9.58 -5.61 17.75
C ASP A 40 -9.70 -6.74 18.82
N SER A 41 -10.80 -7.53 18.80
CA SER A 41 -11.11 -8.64 19.73
C SER A 41 -11.29 -10.05 19.13
N SER A 42 -11.32 -10.26 17.80
CA SER A 42 -11.58 -11.59 17.21
C SER A 42 -10.83 -11.85 15.89
N SER A 43 -10.39 -13.10 15.68
CA SER A 43 -9.26 -13.47 14.80
C SER A 43 -9.62 -13.95 13.38
N THR A 44 -10.87 -13.87 12.94
CA THR A 44 -11.23 -14.25 11.56
C THR A 44 -12.22 -13.25 10.98
N THR A 45 -11.85 -12.64 9.86
CA THR A 45 -12.70 -11.67 9.16
C THR A 45 -12.74 -12.03 7.70
N GLU A 46 -13.91 -12.43 7.24
CA GLU A 46 -14.30 -12.27 5.85
C GLU A 46 -14.74 -10.81 5.71
N LEU A 47 -14.05 -10.01 4.88
CA LEU A 47 -14.47 -8.63 4.62
C LEU A 47 -15.67 -8.67 3.65
N PRO A 48 -16.89 -8.30 4.09
CA PRO A 48 -18.04 -8.30 3.19
C PRO A 48 -17.87 -7.12 2.23
N SER A 49 -17.47 -7.34 0.98
CA SER A 49 -17.22 -6.31 -0.07
C SER A 49 -15.82 -5.65 -0.07
N PRO A 50 -14.79 -6.38 -0.55
CA PRO A 50 -13.43 -5.84 -0.71
C PRO A 50 -13.35 -4.65 -1.67
N ASP A 51 -14.17 -4.64 -2.73
CA ASP A 51 -14.17 -3.58 -3.73
C ASP A 51 -14.55 -2.21 -3.13
N ARG A 52 -15.48 -2.18 -2.16
CA ARG A 52 -15.88 -0.94 -1.47
C ARG A 52 -14.72 -0.33 -0.68
N VAL A 53 -13.92 -1.19 -0.06
CA VAL A 53 -12.73 -0.76 0.70
C VAL A 53 -11.70 -0.16 -0.26
N VAL A 54 -11.40 -0.85 -1.37
CA VAL A 54 -10.46 -0.35 -2.38
C VAL A 54 -10.93 1.00 -2.96
N VAL A 55 -12.22 1.12 -3.29
CA VAL A 55 -12.81 2.38 -3.78
C VAL A 55 -12.64 3.50 -2.75
N GLY A 56 -12.98 3.25 -1.49
CA GLY A 56 -12.85 4.25 -0.42
C GLY A 56 -11.41 4.74 -0.25
N ILE A 57 -10.43 3.82 -0.24
CA ILE A 57 -9.01 4.15 -0.11
C ILE A 57 -8.53 4.99 -1.30
N ARG A 58 -8.82 4.54 -2.53
CA ARG A 58 -8.40 5.24 -3.76
C ARG A 58 -9.03 6.62 -3.86
N ALA A 59 -10.32 6.75 -3.51
CA ALA A 59 -11.02 8.04 -3.55
C ALA A 59 -10.40 9.06 -2.58
N VAL A 60 -9.97 8.62 -1.40
CA VAL A 60 -9.22 9.49 -0.47
C VAL A 60 -7.90 9.94 -1.09
N LEU A 61 -7.15 9.06 -1.76
CA LEU A 61 -5.87 9.45 -2.38
C LEU A 61 -6.02 10.49 -3.48
N VAL A 62 -7.03 10.31 -4.34
CA VAL A 62 -7.39 11.29 -5.38
C VAL A 62 -7.81 12.61 -4.74
N THR A 63 -8.66 12.56 -3.71
CA THR A 63 -9.13 13.77 -3.00
C THR A 63 -7.98 14.51 -2.34
N LEU A 64 -7.11 13.82 -1.62
CA LEU A 64 -5.94 14.43 -0.98
C LEU A 64 -5.01 15.08 -2.00
N ARG A 65 -4.86 14.49 -3.20
CA ARG A 65 -4.06 15.09 -4.29
C ARG A 65 -4.73 16.34 -4.87
N ALA A 66 -6.05 16.35 -5.02
CA ALA A 66 -6.78 17.54 -5.44
C ALA A 66 -6.64 18.67 -4.40
N MET A 67 -6.81 18.35 -3.11
CA MET A 67 -6.67 19.31 -2.01
C MET A 67 -5.25 19.85 -1.87
N GLU A 68 -4.23 19.03 -2.12
CA GLU A 68 -2.83 19.47 -2.14
C GLU A 68 -2.56 20.53 -3.22
N LYS A 69 -3.28 20.46 -4.34
CA LYS A 69 -3.22 21.44 -5.43
C LYS A 69 -4.22 22.59 -5.27
N ASP A 70 -4.85 22.72 -4.10
CA ASP A 70 -5.91 23.68 -3.79
C ASP A 70 -7.07 23.68 -4.82
N MET A 71 -7.34 22.52 -5.42
CA MET A 71 -8.49 22.32 -6.30
C MET A 71 -9.75 22.16 -5.46
N THR A 72 -10.65 23.13 -5.53
CA THR A 72 -11.91 23.15 -4.78
C THR A 72 -13.11 22.65 -5.58
N MET A 73 -12.98 22.56 -6.90
CA MET A 73 -14.01 22.00 -7.78
C MET A 73 -13.44 20.88 -8.64
N PRO A 74 -14.01 19.65 -8.56
CA PRO A 74 -13.61 18.57 -9.45
C PRO A 74 -14.10 18.87 -10.86
N VAL A 75 -13.31 18.49 -11.88
CA VAL A 75 -13.61 18.72 -13.31
C VAL A 75 -14.73 17.79 -13.82
N TRP A 76 -15.43 17.07 -12.93
CA TRP A 76 -16.41 16.06 -13.33
C TRP A 76 -17.77 16.67 -13.71
N PRO A 77 -18.40 16.21 -14.82
CA PRO A 77 -17.86 15.30 -15.84
C PRO A 77 -16.99 16.03 -16.87
N SER A 78 -15.85 15.43 -17.24
CA SER A 78 -14.91 15.97 -18.26
C SER A 78 -15.38 15.75 -19.70
N SER A 79 -16.36 14.85 -19.89
CA SER A 79 -17.05 14.58 -21.15
C SER A 79 -18.56 14.50 -20.91
N TRP A 80 -19.34 14.88 -21.92
CA TRP A 80 -20.79 14.71 -21.93
C TRP A 80 -21.22 13.25 -22.22
N ASP A 81 -20.28 12.41 -22.67
CA ASP A 81 -20.51 10.98 -22.88
C ASP A 81 -20.32 10.21 -21.56
N LEU A 82 -21.43 9.81 -20.95
CA LEU A 82 -21.46 9.04 -19.70
C LEU A 82 -20.99 7.58 -19.87
N ASN A 83 -20.86 7.09 -21.11
CA ASN A 83 -20.35 5.75 -21.40
C ASN A 83 -18.86 5.76 -21.76
N ALA A 84 -18.26 6.94 -21.95
CA ALA A 84 -16.83 7.04 -22.18
C ALA A 84 -16.05 6.72 -20.89
N ALA A 85 -14.97 5.95 -21.03
CA ALA A 85 -14.06 5.70 -19.93
C ALA A 85 -13.49 7.02 -19.42
N ILE A 86 -13.47 7.20 -18.10
CA ILE A 86 -12.91 8.40 -17.46
C ILE A 86 -11.38 8.35 -17.63
N PRO A 87 -10.76 9.36 -18.25
CA PRO A 87 -9.31 9.39 -18.39
C PRO A 87 -8.64 9.43 -17.01
N ALA A 88 -7.70 8.52 -16.76
CA ALA A 88 -6.91 8.51 -15.52
C ALA A 88 -6.11 9.82 -15.31
N SER A 89 -5.86 10.57 -16.38
CA SER A 89 -5.24 11.90 -16.34
C SER A 89 -6.08 12.95 -15.63
N ASP A 90 -7.40 12.80 -15.59
CA ASP A 90 -8.31 13.80 -15.04
C ASP A 90 -8.30 13.78 -13.51
N TYR A 91 -8.00 12.62 -12.93
CA TYR A 91 -7.99 12.38 -11.48
C TYR A 91 -6.67 11.75 -11.04
N PRO A 92 -5.54 12.46 -11.14
CA PRO A 92 -4.25 11.91 -10.74
C PRO A 92 -4.25 11.64 -9.24
N SER A 93 -3.94 10.41 -8.86
CA SER A 93 -3.63 10.08 -7.47
C SER A 93 -2.13 10.30 -7.20
N SER A 94 -1.79 10.52 -5.94
CA SER A 94 -0.41 10.43 -5.49
C SER A 94 -0.40 9.68 -4.18
N ALA A 95 0.68 8.94 -3.96
CA ALA A 95 0.96 8.19 -2.74
C ALA A 95 2.17 8.79 -2.00
N GLU A 96 2.69 9.93 -2.45
CA GLU A 96 3.77 10.65 -1.79
C GLU A 96 3.25 11.33 -0.53
N ARG A 97 4.06 11.31 0.54
CA ARG A 97 3.70 11.94 1.81
C ARG A 97 3.33 13.40 1.62
N LEU A 98 2.26 13.80 2.31
CA LEU A 98 1.86 15.20 2.40
C LEU A 98 2.72 15.97 3.40
N PRO A 99 3.17 17.20 3.08
CA PRO A 99 3.91 18.06 4.01
C PRO A 99 3.14 18.31 5.31
N ASN A 100 3.83 18.48 6.45
CA ASN A 100 3.15 18.76 7.72
C ASN A 100 2.32 20.07 7.66
N ALA A 101 2.81 21.07 6.92
CA ALA A 101 2.09 22.32 6.66
C ALA A 101 0.72 22.11 5.99
N PHE A 102 0.53 21.03 5.23
CA PHE A 102 -0.78 20.68 4.66
C PHE A 102 -1.81 20.41 5.77
N TRP A 103 -1.40 19.72 6.83
CA TRP A 103 -2.27 19.30 7.93
C TRP A 103 -2.46 20.39 8.99
N GLU A 104 -1.50 21.29 9.13
CA GLU A 104 -1.53 22.40 10.10
C GLU A 104 -2.34 23.61 9.61
N ALA A 105 -2.80 23.60 8.35
CA ALA A 105 -3.59 24.70 7.79
C ALA A 105 -4.95 24.86 8.52
N PRO A 106 -5.36 26.10 8.87
CA PRO A 106 -6.52 26.35 9.73
C PRO A 106 -7.86 25.91 9.12
N HIS A 107 -7.97 25.90 7.79
CA HIS A 107 -9.16 25.45 7.06
C HIS A 107 -9.27 23.92 6.94
N ARG A 108 -8.30 23.17 7.48
CA ARG A 108 -8.18 21.70 7.39
C ARG A 108 -8.28 21.00 8.74
N THR A 109 -8.68 21.72 9.78
CA THR A 109 -8.86 21.16 11.14
C THR A 109 -9.83 19.98 11.17
N ALA A 110 -10.97 20.08 10.48
CA ALA A 110 -11.93 18.97 10.36
C ALA A 110 -11.32 17.70 9.72
N LEU A 111 -10.30 17.84 8.86
CA LEU A 111 -9.61 16.70 8.24
C LEU A 111 -8.65 16.00 9.20
N THR A 112 -8.27 16.62 10.31
CA THR A 112 -7.32 16.01 11.26
C THR A 112 -7.95 14.84 12.02
N GLU A 113 -9.22 14.98 12.43
CA GLU A 113 -9.98 13.89 13.04
C GLU A 113 -10.19 12.76 12.04
N PHE A 114 -10.64 13.11 10.83
CA PHE A 114 -10.81 12.15 9.74
C PHE A 114 -9.50 11.42 9.42
N ARG A 115 -8.37 12.14 9.30
CA ARG A 115 -7.04 11.53 9.10
C ARG A 115 -6.74 10.52 10.19
N THR A 116 -6.99 10.85 11.46
CA THR A 116 -6.69 9.97 12.58
C THR A 116 -7.52 8.68 12.51
N ARG A 117 -8.83 8.79 12.27
CA ARG A 117 -9.74 7.64 12.09
C ARG A 117 -9.34 6.81 10.87
N TYR A 118 -9.16 7.46 9.72
CA TYR A 118 -8.76 6.82 8.47
C TYR A 118 -7.42 6.09 8.59
N THR A 119 -6.38 6.73 9.11
CA THR A 119 -5.06 6.10 9.31
C THR A 119 -5.17 4.87 10.19
N ARG A 120 -5.91 4.95 11.32
CA ARG A 120 -6.12 3.77 12.18
C ARG A 120 -6.77 2.60 11.42
N LEU A 121 -7.73 2.88 10.54
CA LEU A 121 -8.37 1.84 9.73
C LEU A 121 -7.41 1.24 8.71
N ILE A 122 -6.62 2.06 8.01
CA ILE A 122 -5.59 1.59 7.07
C ILE A 122 -4.55 0.73 7.79
N GLU A 123 -4.08 1.16 8.97
CA GLU A 123 -3.13 0.38 9.77
C GLU A 123 -3.73 -0.96 10.21
N THR A 124 -4.97 -0.97 10.70
CA THR A 124 -5.65 -2.20 11.11
C THR A 124 -5.86 -3.16 9.94
N LEU A 125 -6.34 -2.67 8.79
CA LEU A 125 -6.50 -3.46 7.57
C LEU A 125 -5.17 -4.02 7.07
N ALA A 126 -4.14 -3.17 6.97
CA ALA A 126 -2.83 -3.57 6.49
C ALA A 126 -2.19 -4.61 7.41
N VAL A 127 -2.34 -4.48 8.73
CA VAL A 127 -1.81 -5.46 9.68
C VAL A 127 -2.60 -6.77 9.63
N SER A 128 -3.93 -6.72 9.66
CA SER A 128 -4.76 -7.94 9.72
C SER A 128 -4.62 -8.81 8.46
N LEU A 129 -4.60 -8.18 7.28
CA LEU A 129 -4.39 -8.86 6.01
C LEU A 129 -2.91 -9.18 5.79
N GLY A 130 -2.03 -8.24 6.14
CA GLY A 130 -0.59 -8.34 5.90
C GLY A 130 0.08 -9.48 6.64
N VAL A 131 -0.30 -9.79 7.89
CA VAL A 131 0.27 -10.95 8.61
C VAL A 131 -0.01 -12.27 7.89
N ARG A 132 -1.15 -12.37 7.20
CA ARG A 132 -1.55 -13.55 6.43
C ARG A 132 -0.86 -13.58 5.06
N LEU A 133 -0.89 -12.47 4.34
CA LEU A 133 -0.36 -12.35 2.99
C LEU A 133 1.18 -12.30 2.94
N ALA A 134 1.84 -11.80 4.00
CA ALA A 134 3.30 -11.83 4.14
C ALA A 134 3.86 -13.23 4.43
N ARG A 135 3.03 -14.28 4.36
CA ARG A 135 3.47 -15.69 4.34
C ARG A 135 3.26 -16.33 2.97
N ALA A 136 2.55 -15.65 2.07
CA ALA A 136 2.29 -16.13 0.73
C ALA A 136 3.47 -15.77 -0.17
N HIS A 137 4.55 -16.54 -0.08
CA HIS A 137 5.78 -16.33 -0.84
C HIS A 137 5.85 -17.21 -2.09
N TYR A 138 6.39 -16.67 -3.20
CA TYR A 138 6.50 -17.44 -4.45
C TYR A 138 7.49 -18.62 -4.36
N PHE A 139 8.37 -18.64 -3.37
CA PHE A 139 9.31 -19.74 -3.11
C PHE A 139 8.77 -20.81 -2.15
N ASP A 140 7.59 -20.58 -1.56
CA ASP A 140 6.97 -21.61 -0.75
C ASP A 140 6.38 -22.70 -1.65
N ALA A 141 6.75 -23.95 -1.37
CA ALA A 141 6.32 -25.12 -2.12
C ALA A 141 4.79 -25.21 -2.24
N GLN A 142 4.02 -24.67 -1.29
CA GLN A 142 2.55 -24.68 -1.35
C GLN A 142 1.97 -23.83 -2.49
N PHE A 143 2.70 -22.84 -2.99
CA PHE A 143 2.29 -21.96 -4.09
C PHE A 143 2.98 -22.30 -5.42
N THR A 144 3.71 -23.42 -5.47
CA THR A 144 4.35 -23.87 -6.71
C THR A 144 3.32 -24.49 -7.66
N LEU A 145 3.35 -24.09 -8.94
CA LEU A 145 2.43 -24.59 -9.98
C LEU A 145 2.38 -26.12 -10.07
N ALA A 146 3.49 -26.81 -9.77
CA ALA A 146 3.61 -28.26 -9.78
C ALA A 146 2.66 -28.99 -8.80
N ARG A 147 2.05 -28.28 -7.84
CA ARG A 147 1.09 -28.85 -6.88
C ARG A 147 -0.37 -28.66 -7.25
N ILE A 148 -0.67 -27.84 -8.25
CA ILE A 148 -2.05 -27.72 -8.73
C ILE A 148 -2.37 -29.00 -9.51
N GLY A 149 -3.47 -29.66 -9.16
CA GLY A 149 -3.87 -30.90 -9.83
C GLY A 149 -4.05 -30.70 -11.34
N GLU A 150 -4.07 -31.83 -12.05
CA GLU A 150 -4.20 -31.84 -13.51
C GLU A 150 -5.63 -31.55 -13.98
N SER A 151 -6.62 -31.53 -13.06
CA SER A 151 -8.01 -31.28 -13.40
C SER A 151 -8.24 -29.81 -13.80
N MET A 152 -9.05 -29.60 -14.84
CA MET A 152 -9.36 -28.25 -15.35
C MET A 152 -10.09 -27.40 -14.31
N GLU A 153 -11.00 -27.99 -13.54
CA GLU A 153 -11.78 -27.31 -12.50
C GLU A 153 -10.89 -26.80 -11.35
N GLU A 154 -9.87 -27.58 -10.95
CA GLU A 154 -8.91 -27.13 -9.94
C GLU A 154 -8.07 -25.97 -10.45
N ARG A 155 -7.64 -25.97 -11.72
CA ARG A 155 -6.88 -24.86 -12.30
C ARG A 155 -7.68 -23.56 -12.33
N ASP A 156 -8.99 -23.65 -12.58
CA ASP A 156 -9.88 -22.49 -12.57
C ASP A 156 -10.05 -21.86 -11.17
N ALA A 157 -9.70 -22.55 -10.09
CA ALA A 157 -9.74 -22.00 -8.73
C ALA A 157 -8.51 -21.14 -8.37
N PHE A 158 -7.44 -21.19 -9.18
CA PHE A 158 -6.18 -20.51 -8.90
C PHE A 158 -5.90 -19.35 -9.87
N ILE A 159 -5.08 -18.42 -9.42
CA ILE A 159 -4.45 -17.38 -10.23
C ILE A 159 -3.00 -17.77 -10.37
N ILE A 160 -2.53 -17.85 -11.62
CA ILE A 160 -1.14 -18.19 -11.94
C ILE A 160 -0.40 -16.90 -12.31
N ARG A 161 0.77 -16.69 -11.71
CA ARG A 161 1.63 -15.52 -11.92
C ARG A 161 3.05 -15.93 -12.23
N GLU A 162 3.64 -15.24 -13.20
CA GLU A 162 5.05 -15.35 -13.53
C GLU A 162 5.86 -14.29 -12.77
N HIS A 163 7.00 -14.70 -12.23
CA HIS A 163 7.98 -13.84 -11.55
C HIS A 163 9.24 -13.65 -12.42
N GLY A 164 10.04 -12.60 -12.15
CA GLY A 164 11.15 -12.14 -13.00
C GLY A 164 12.31 -13.12 -13.24
N SER A 165 12.26 -14.33 -12.69
CA SER A 165 13.19 -15.44 -12.86
C SER A 165 12.55 -16.66 -13.57
N GLY A 166 11.40 -16.47 -14.24
CA GLY A 166 10.62 -17.55 -14.87
C GLY A 166 9.91 -18.47 -13.86
N HIS A 167 9.92 -18.09 -12.57
CA HIS A 167 9.23 -18.84 -11.52
C HIS A 167 7.72 -18.63 -11.63
N MET A 168 6.98 -19.73 -11.66
CA MET A 168 5.52 -19.71 -11.74
C MET A 168 4.93 -20.01 -10.37
N ALA A 169 4.29 -19.00 -9.79
CA ALA A 169 3.54 -19.12 -8.55
C ALA A 169 2.04 -19.21 -8.85
N ALA A 170 1.32 -19.94 -8.03
CA ALA A 170 -0.12 -20.01 -8.11
C ALA A 170 -0.76 -19.94 -6.74
N TYR A 171 -1.83 -19.17 -6.63
CA TYR A 171 -2.53 -18.96 -5.37
C TYR A 171 -4.05 -18.94 -5.57
N PRO A 172 -4.85 -19.28 -4.54
CA PRO A 172 -6.31 -19.33 -4.67
C PRO A 172 -6.91 -17.97 -5.03
N LYS A 173 -7.91 -17.96 -5.93
CA LYS A 173 -8.66 -16.75 -6.31
C LYS A 173 -9.27 -16.01 -5.11
N THR A 174 -9.54 -16.72 -4.02
CA THR A 174 -10.07 -16.16 -2.76
C THR A 174 -9.13 -15.15 -2.09
N LEU A 175 -7.82 -15.19 -2.37
CA LEU A 175 -6.85 -14.22 -1.82
C LEU A 175 -6.77 -12.92 -2.63
N ALA A 176 -7.20 -12.92 -3.90
CA ALA A 176 -7.16 -11.75 -4.77
C ALA A 176 -7.77 -10.47 -4.16
N PRO A 177 -8.97 -10.51 -3.53
CA PRO A 177 -9.53 -9.32 -2.91
C PRO A 177 -8.70 -8.78 -1.73
N GLU A 178 -8.15 -9.67 -0.91
CA GLU A 178 -7.31 -9.26 0.23
C GLU A 178 -6.02 -8.60 -0.24
N ILE A 179 -5.44 -9.13 -1.33
CA ILE A 179 -4.25 -8.56 -1.96
C ILE A 179 -4.56 -7.16 -2.51
N ALA A 180 -5.70 -6.96 -3.17
CA ALA A 180 -6.11 -5.66 -3.71
C ALA A 180 -6.28 -4.61 -2.61
N ILE A 181 -6.86 -4.98 -1.46
CA ILE A 181 -6.98 -4.10 -0.29
C ILE A 181 -5.59 -3.76 0.25
N LEU A 182 -4.71 -4.74 0.44
CA LEU A 182 -3.38 -4.50 0.99
C LEU A 182 -2.54 -3.60 0.08
N GLN A 183 -2.63 -3.77 -1.25
CA GLN A 183 -2.02 -2.86 -2.22
C GLN A 183 -2.53 -1.42 -2.05
N ALA A 184 -3.85 -1.25 -1.93
CA ALA A 184 -4.45 0.07 -1.71
C ALA A 184 -3.97 0.69 -0.39
N CYS A 185 -3.88 -0.11 0.68
CA CYS A 185 -3.32 0.32 1.96
C CYS A 185 -1.86 0.78 1.83
N PHE A 186 -1.02 0.04 1.09
CA PHE A 186 0.38 0.43 0.88
C PHE A 186 0.52 1.73 0.07
N ASP A 187 -0.36 1.96 -0.90
CA ASP A 187 -0.39 3.23 -1.62
C ASP A 187 -0.93 4.38 -0.75
N ALA A 188 -1.86 4.12 0.17
CA ALA A 188 -2.41 5.16 1.02
C ALA A 188 -1.53 5.53 2.23
N LEU A 189 -0.77 4.57 2.77
CA LEU A 189 -0.06 4.72 4.03
C LEU A 189 0.84 5.95 4.10
N PRO A 190 1.72 6.25 3.12
CA PRO A 190 2.67 7.36 3.26
C PRO A 190 1.97 8.72 3.36
N ARG A 191 0.75 8.84 2.84
CA ARG A 191 -0.04 10.08 2.87
C ARG A 191 -0.71 10.34 4.20
N CYS A 192 -1.16 9.28 4.88
CA CYS A 192 -2.00 9.43 6.05
C CYS A 192 -1.25 9.16 7.37
N VAL A 193 -0.15 8.40 7.33
CA VAL A 193 0.65 8.06 8.52
C VAL A 193 1.20 9.32 9.19
N SER A 194 1.10 9.38 10.52
CA SER A 194 1.68 10.45 11.34
C SER A 194 3.06 10.04 11.87
N PRO A 195 3.96 11.00 12.18
CA PRO A 195 5.14 10.69 12.97
C PRO A 195 4.71 10.07 14.30
N GLY A 196 5.21 8.87 14.64
CA GLY A 196 4.82 8.18 15.86
C GLY A 196 3.61 7.23 15.75
N ALA A 197 3.12 6.97 14.53
CA ALA A 197 2.15 5.92 14.27
C ALA A 197 2.52 4.58 14.96
N PRO A 198 1.62 3.99 15.78
CA PRO A 198 1.95 2.88 16.67
C PRO A 198 2.23 1.57 15.91
N LYS A 199 1.61 1.38 14.74
CA LYS A 199 1.72 0.14 13.95
C LYS A 199 2.77 0.23 12.84
N LEU A 200 3.51 1.34 12.73
CA LEU A 200 4.44 1.57 11.61
C LEU A 200 5.53 0.51 11.48
N ASP A 201 6.15 0.06 12.59
CA ASP A 201 7.17 -1.00 12.56
C ASP A 201 6.62 -2.30 11.97
N GLN A 202 5.45 -2.70 12.46
CA GLN A 202 4.79 -3.92 12.01
C GLN A 202 4.42 -3.83 10.53
N MET A 203 3.98 -2.65 10.07
CA MET A 203 3.68 -2.42 8.65
C MET A 203 4.92 -2.43 7.76
N LEU A 204 6.06 -1.91 8.26
CA LEU A 204 7.34 -2.00 7.55
C LEU A 204 7.78 -3.46 7.40
N ASP A 205 7.68 -4.25 8.47
CA ASP A 205 8.00 -5.68 8.43
C ASP A 205 7.08 -6.44 7.46
N ILE A 206 5.78 -6.13 7.47
CA ILE A 206 4.80 -6.71 6.54
C ILE A 206 5.12 -6.31 5.09
N ALA A 207 5.43 -5.03 4.82
CA ALA A 207 5.76 -4.56 3.49
C ALA A 207 7.04 -5.24 2.96
N LEU A 208 8.09 -5.34 3.79
CA LEU A 208 9.31 -6.05 3.44
C LEU A 208 9.04 -7.53 3.15
N GLY A 209 8.22 -8.21 3.96
CA GLY A 209 7.78 -9.59 3.70
C GLY A 209 6.96 -9.74 2.41
N CYS A 210 6.10 -8.77 2.10
CA CYS A 210 5.34 -8.75 0.85
C CYS A 210 6.22 -8.52 -0.38
N GLY A 211 7.46 -8.06 -0.23
CA GLY A 211 8.42 -7.89 -1.32
C GLY A 211 8.73 -9.19 -2.09
N VAL A 212 8.45 -10.35 -1.49
CA VAL A 212 8.59 -11.69 -2.09
C VAL A 212 7.23 -12.41 -2.25
N SER A 213 6.14 -11.65 -2.33
CA SER A 213 4.79 -12.19 -2.42
C SER A 213 4.57 -13.01 -3.71
N VAL A 214 3.69 -14.00 -3.65
CA VAL A 214 3.16 -14.73 -4.82
C VAL A 214 2.52 -13.83 -5.89
N GLU A 215 2.02 -12.66 -5.51
CA GLU A 215 1.43 -11.68 -6.41
C GLU A 215 2.42 -10.54 -6.71
N PRO A 216 2.98 -10.46 -7.94
CA PRO A 216 3.98 -9.45 -8.30
C PRO A 216 3.50 -8.00 -8.09
N ALA A 217 2.23 -7.70 -8.33
CA ALA A 217 1.70 -6.35 -8.14
C ALA A 217 1.71 -5.94 -6.66
N LEU A 218 1.56 -6.90 -5.73
CA LEU A 218 1.66 -6.65 -4.30
C LEU A 218 3.11 -6.39 -3.88
N ALA A 219 4.05 -7.20 -4.39
CA ALA A 219 5.47 -6.97 -4.19
C ALA A 219 5.91 -5.58 -4.68
N ALA A 220 5.47 -5.18 -5.87
CA ALA A 220 5.76 -3.85 -6.42
C ALA A 220 5.10 -2.72 -5.60
N ALA A 221 3.90 -2.91 -5.07
CA ALA A 221 3.27 -1.93 -4.17
C ALA A 221 4.04 -1.79 -2.85
N ALA A 222 4.50 -2.91 -2.29
CA ALA A 222 5.29 -2.93 -1.07
C ALA A 222 6.66 -2.26 -1.27
N GLU A 223 7.34 -2.56 -2.37
CA GLU A 223 8.61 -1.91 -2.76
C GLU A 223 8.44 -0.39 -2.85
N ARG A 224 7.41 0.08 -3.57
CA ARG A 224 7.08 1.50 -3.68
C ARG A 224 6.84 2.14 -2.32
N LEU A 225 6.11 1.48 -1.43
CA LEU A 225 5.89 1.95 -0.06
C LEU A 225 7.22 2.11 0.70
N VAL A 226 8.04 1.05 0.74
CA VAL A 226 9.32 1.06 1.45
C VAL A 226 10.23 2.17 0.91
N LEU A 227 10.32 2.32 -0.40
CA LEU A 227 11.13 3.39 -1.02
C LEU A 227 10.58 4.79 -0.71
N ARG A 228 9.26 5.00 -0.70
CA ARG A 228 8.67 6.30 -0.31
C ARG A 228 9.03 6.66 1.12
N LEU A 229 8.94 5.71 2.05
CA LEU A 229 9.31 5.93 3.45
C LEU A 229 10.82 6.12 3.63
N ALA A 230 11.65 5.39 2.87
CA ALA A 230 13.10 5.55 2.90
C ALA A 230 13.57 6.93 2.39
N ASN A 231 12.85 7.52 1.44
CA ASN A 231 13.13 8.85 0.91
C ASN A 231 12.59 9.99 1.79
N ASP A 232 11.81 9.69 2.83
CA ASP A 232 11.32 10.66 3.80
C ASP A 232 12.26 10.73 5.00
N ASN A 233 12.85 11.90 5.27
CA ASN A 233 13.77 12.12 6.38
C ASN A 233 13.20 11.70 7.75
N VAL A 234 11.88 11.74 7.94
CA VAL A 234 11.22 11.34 9.19
C VAL A 234 11.26 9.81 9.38
N TYR A 235 11.19 9.04 8.29
CA TYR A 235 11.08 7.59 8.34
C TYR A 235 12.36 6.87 7.87
N ALA A 236 13.25 7.55 7.16
CA ALA A 236 14.43 6.99 6.50
C ALA A 236 15.27 6.07 7.41
N THR A 237 15.64 6.54 8.61
CA THR A 237 16.42 5.75 9.57
C THR A 237 15.68 4.49 10.02
N ARG A 238 14.38 4.62 10.33
CA ARG A 238 13.54 3.51 10.77
C ARG A 238 13.37 2.49 9.65
N THR A 239 13.09 2.93 8.43
CA THR A 239 12.98 2.08 7.25
C THR A 239 14.28 1.33 6.94
N ALA A 240 15.44 2.00 7.02
CA ALA A 240 16.74 1.36 6.80
C ALA A 240 17.07 0.29 7.86
N GLN A 241 16.75 0.55 9.13
CA GLN A 241 16.90 -0.43 10.21
C GLN A 241 16.05 -1.68 9.94
N HIS A 242 14.77 -1.51 9.60
CA HIS A 242 13.87 -2.61 9.30
C HIS A 242 14.31 -3.39 8.06
N ALA A 243 14.68 -2.72 6.96
CA ALA A 243 15.15 -3.37 5.75
C ALA A 243 16.42 -4.20 6.00
N THR A 244 17.38 -3.64 6.77
CA THR A 244 18.62 -4.34 7.13
C THR A 244 18.35 -5.54 8.04
N ARG A 245 17.47 -5.37 9.04
CA ARG A 245 17.06 -6.46 9.92
C ARG A 245 16.33 -7.57 9.16
N PHE A 246 15.44 -7.21 8.25
CA PHE A 246 14.72 -8.17 7.42
C PHE A 246 15.69 -9.03 6.61
N LEU A 247 16.64 -8.41 5.91
CA LEU A 247 17.56 -9.11 5.02
C LEU A 247 18.63 -9.94 5.76
N PHE A 248 19.16 -9.44 6.89
CA PHE A 248 20.33 -10.05 7.54
C PHE A 248 20.06 -10.69 8.90
N ALA A 249 18.94 -10.38 9.56
CA ALA A 249 18.62 -10.90 10.89
C ALA A 249 17.40 -11.84 10.92
N GLN A 250 16.61 -11.92 9.85
CA GLN A 250 15.50 -12.88 9.80
C GLN A 250 15.97 -14.25 9.32
N SER A 251 16.03 -15.19 10.25
CA SER A 251 16.17 -16.63 9.98
C SER A 251 14.96 -17.24 9.25
N GLN A 252 13.87 -16.49 9.04
CA GLN A 252 12.63 -17.00 8.43
C GLN A 252 12.63 -17.04 6.91
N ILE A 253 13.35 -16.15 6.23
CA ILE A 253 13.57 -16.26 4.77
C ILE A 253 14.28 -17.59 4.45
N LEU A 254 15.10 -18.07 5.38
CA LEU A 254 15.86 -19.33 5.30
C LEU A 254 15.08 -20.56 5.81
N ARG A 255 13.80 -20.43 6.18
CA ARG A 255 12.94 -21.58 6.57
C ARG A 255 12.18 -22.21 5.40
N GLY A 256 12.54 -21.86 4.17
CA GLY A 256 12.12 -22.61 2.98
C GLY A 256 12.56 -24.08 3.06
N PRO A 257 12.04 -24.96 2.19
CA PRO A 257 12.49 -26.34 2.11
C PRO A 257 14.04 -26.40 2.00
N PRO A 258 14.68 -27.48 2.48
CA PRO A 258 16.14 -27.59 2.64
C PRO A 258 16.95 -27.50 1.33
N GLU A 259 16.29 -27.35 0.19
CA GLU A 259 16.89 -26.91 -1.06
C GLU A 259 17.19 -25.40 -0.96
N VAL A 260 18.32 -25.14 -0.31
CA VAL A 260 19.07 -23.89 -0.15
C VAL A 260 18.65 -22.77 -1.11
N PHE A 261 17.73 -21.90 -0.69
CA PHE A 261 17.61 -20.60 -1.34
C PHE A 261 18.82 -19.74 -0.93
N LEU A 262 19.70 -19.47 -1.89
CA LEU A 262 20.84 -18.57 -1.65
C LEU A 262 20.34 -17.13 -1.60
N LEU A 263 20.95 -16.28 -0.77
CA LEU A 263 20.64 -14.84 -0.75
C LEU A 263 20.74 -14.18 -2.14
N VAL A 264 21.53 -14.77 -3.05
CA VAL A 264 21.69 -14.38 -4.45
C VAL A 264 20.37 -14.50 -5.25
N GLU A 265 19.49 -15.42 -4.87
CA GLU A 265 18.18 -15.63 -5.50
C GLU A 265 17.13 -14.59 -5.08
N LEU A 266 17.47 -13.76 -4.09
CA LEU A 266 16.70 -12.60 -3.64
C LEU A 266 17.27 -11.29 -4.20
N GLU A 267 17.75 -11.32 -5.45
CA GLU A 267 18.27 -10.13 -6.15
C GLU A 267 17.32 -8.91 -6.03
N PRO A 268 15.97 -9.04 -6.17
CA PRO A 268 15.07 -7.89 -5.98
C PRO A 268 15.14 -7.30 -4.57
N MET A 269 15.24 -8.13 -3.53
CA MET A 269 15.34 -7.66 -2.15
C MET A 269 16.69 -7.01 -1.85
N LEU A 270 17.78 -7.53 -2.44
CA LEU A 270 19.09 -6.90 -2.35
C LEU A 270 19.11 -5.52 -3.02
N LYS A 271 18.48 -5.40 -4.19
CA LYS A 271 18.30 -4.12 -4.90
C LYS A 271 17.48 -3.13 -4.06
N LEU A 272 16.37 -3.58 -3.49
CA LEU A 272 15.55 -2.77 -2.60
C LEU A 272 16.33 -2.30 -1.37
N TRP A 273 17.01 -3.21 -0.68
CA TRP A 273 17.84 -2.89 0.47
C TRP A 273 18.91 -1.84 0.12
N LYS A 274 19.63 -2.04 -0.99
CA LYS A 274 20.62 -1.07 -1.48
C LYS A 274 19.99 0.30 -1.70
N ALA A 275 18.85 0.37 -2.38
CA ALA A 275 18.14 1.62 -2.64
C ALA A 275 17.69 2.32 -1.35
N VAL A 276 17.21 1.55 -0.35
CA VAL A 276 16.84 2.08 0.97
C VAL A 276 18.06 2.64 1.71
N VAL A 277 19.18 1.92 1.73
CA VAL A 277 20.42 2.38 2.38
C VAL A 277 20.98 3.63 1.70
N GLU A 278 20.92 3.71 0.36
CA GLU A 278 21.33 4.90 -0.39
C GLU A 278 20.43 6.11 -0.07
N ALA A 279 19.11 5.92 0.02
CA ALA A 279 18.18 6.98 0.42
C ALA A 279 18.45 7.44 1.85
N TRP A 280 18.65 6.50 2.78
CA TRP A 280 19.01 6.80 4.16
C TRP A 280 20.35 7.54 4.26
N ALA A 281 21.39 7.10 3.56
CA ALA A 281 22.71 7.75 3.57
C ALA A 281 22.63 9.20 3.08
N LYS A 282 21.81 9.48 2.05
CA LYS A 282 21.53 10.85 1.58
C LYS A 282 20.83 11.70 2.64
N SER A 283 19.95 11.11 3.45
CA SER A 283 19.26 11.82 4.55
C SER A 283 20.16 12.05 5.77
N ALA A 284 21.07 11.12 6.06
CA ALA A 284 21.91 11.13 7.25
C ALA A 284 23.19 11.99 7.09
N LEU A 285 23.70 12.14 5.87
CA LEU A 285 24.87 12.97 5.61
C LEU A 285 24.50 14.46 5.63
N PRO A 286 25.16 15.29 6.47
CA PRO A 286 24.94 16.73 6.42
C PRO A 286 25.31 17.24 5.02
N ARG A 287 24.41 18.00 4.39
CA ARG A 287 24.74 18.76 3.18
C ARG A 287 25.95 19.64 3.51
N ARG A 288 27.14 19.28 3.01
CA ARG A 288 28.32 20.13 3.11
C ARG A 288 27.91 21.51 2.58
N ALA A 289 27.92 22.51 3.46
CA ALA A 289 27.69 23.88 3.04
C ALA A 289 28.70 24.21 1.94
N PRO A 290 28.28 24.85 0.83
CA PRO A 290 29.24 25.35 -0.15
C PRO A 290 30.22 26.25 0.59
N SER A 291 31.50 25.93 0.50
CA SER A 291 32.59 26.72 1.08
C SER A 291 32.37 28.17 0.67
N ARG A 292 32.04 29.03 1.63
CA ARG A 292 32.07 30.48 1.43
C ARG A 292 33.50 30.81 0.97
N SER A 293 33.64 31.13 -0.31
CA SER A 293 34.84 31.76 -0.84
C SER A 293 35.01 33.06 -0.06
N LEU A 294 36.01 33.08 0.82
CA LEU A 294 36.49 34.29 1.48
C LEU A 294 37.06 35.19 0.38
N SER A 295 36.33 36.26 0.06
CA SER A 295 36.84 37.45 -0.62
C SER A 295 37.49 38.38 0.39
#